data_AF-A0A838FK59-F1
#
_entry.id   AF-A0A838FK59-F1
#
_cell.length_a   1.000
_cell.length_b   1.000
_cell.length_c   1.000
_cell.angle_alpha   90.00
_cell.angle_beta   90.00
_cell.angle_gamma   90.00
#
_symmetry.space_group_name_H-M   'P 1'
#
loop_
_entity.id
_entity.type
_entity.pdbx_description
1 polymer ?
#
loop_
_entity_poly.entity_id
_entity_poly.type
_entity_poly.pdbx_seq_one_letter_code
_entity_poly.pdbx_strand_id
1 'polypeptide(L)'
;LARAERAGGETIVADKGYAGRAFALAASELQAKIVRPARRDEPQVGPRLSRIRQRVESIFWTCKDLLTLERHGARTLGNLRVRIAQRFLALAAAIALNHQLGRPSRALVAYVA
;
A
#
# COMPACT_ATOMS: atom_id res chain seq x y z
N LEU A 1 4.55 9.96 -6.29
CA LEU A 1 4.47 11.25 -5.55
C LEU A 1 4.02 12.39 -6.43
N ALA A 2 4.66 12.65 -7.58
CA ALA A 2 4.26 13.76 -8.46
C ALA A 2 2.80 13.74 -8.96
N ARG A 3 2.15 12.56 -8.96
CA ARG A 3 0.74 12.37 -9.34
C ARG A 3 -0.25 12.38 -8.17
N ALA A 4 0.21 12.64 -6.95
CA ALA A 4 -0.64 12.72 -5.77
C ALA A 4 -0.90 14.19 -5.43
N GLU A 5 -2.11 14.50 -4.99
CA GLU A 5 -2.39 15.79 -4.34
C GLU A 5 -1.57 15.89 -3.05
N ARG A 6 -0.93 17.04 -2.84
CA ARG A 6 0.05 17.27 -1.78
C ARG A 6 -0.09 18.68 -1.23
N ALA A 7 0.11 18.80 0.08
CA ALA A 7 0.20 20.08 0.78
C ALA A 7 1.67 20.49 1.03
N GLY A 8 2.63 19.59 0.80
CA GLY A 8 4.04 19.78 1.13
C GLY A 8 4.35 19.35 2.57
N GLY A 9 5.55 18.78 2.78
CA GLY A 9 5.98 18.26 4.08
C GLY A 9 5.52 16.83 4.38
N GLU A 10 5.02 16.10 3.38
CA GLU A 10 4.53 14.73 3.58
C GLU A 10 5.62 13.80 4.11
N THR A 11 5.23 12.96 5.06
CA THR A 11 6.10 11.88 5.54
C THR A 11 5.79 10.59 4.79
N ILE A 12 6.79 10.06 4.10
CA ILE A 12 6.69 8.81 3.35
C ILE A 12 7.31 7.70 4.18
N VAL A 13 6.48 6.76 4.62
CA VAL A 13 6.97 5.56 5.30
C VAL A 13 7.35 4.51 4.26
N ALA A 14 8.59 4.07 4.29
CA ALA A 14 9.14 3.09 3.36
C ALA A 14 9.84 1.93 4.09
N ASP A 15 10.06 0.82 3.37
CA ASP A 15 10.85 -0.30 3.89
C ASP A 15 12.36 0.05 3.93
N LYS A 16 13.14 -0.70 4.71
CA LYS A 16 14.61 -0.59 4.81
C LYS A 16 15.33 -0.72 3.46
N GLY A 17 14.69 -1.36 2.48
CA GLY A 17 15.20 -1.45 1.11
C GLY A 17 15.41 -0.09 0.45
N TYR A 18 14.59 0.91 0.80
CA TYR A 18 14.58 2.26 0.23
C TYR A 18 15.64 3.20 0.84
N ALA A 19 16.85 2.69 1.07
CA ALA A 19 17.98 3.45 1.64
C ALA A 19 18.82 4.23 0.61
N GLY A 20 18.49 4.13 -0.68
CA GLY A 20 19.27 4.75 -1.74
C GLY A 20 19.24 6.28 -1.69
N ARG A 21 20.40 6.92 -1.86
CA ARG A 21 20.55 8.38 -1.91
C ARG A 21 19.69 9.02 -3.00
N ALA A 22 19.64 8.42 -4.18
CA ALA A 22 18.82 8.91 -5.30
C ALA A 22 17.32 8.94 -4.96
N PHE A 23 16.82 7.93 -4.24
CA PHE A 23 15.43 7.89 -3.80
C PHE A 23 15.14 8.96 -2.73
N ALA A 24 16.08 9.15 -1.79
CA ALA A 24 16.00 10.22 -0.79
C ALA A 24 15.94 11.62 -1.42
N LEU A 25 16.81 11.87 -2.41
CA LEU A 25 16.84 13.13 -3.15
C LEU A 25 15.53 13.37 -3.92
N ALA A 26 15.05 12.38 -4.67
CA ALA A 26 13.82 12.48 -5.44
C ALA A 26 12.59 12.76 -4.57
N ALA A 27 12.54 12.26 -3.33
CA ALA A 27 11.47 12.61 -2.40
C ALA A 27 11.64 14.03 -1.83
N SER A 28 12.88 14.44 -1.54
CA SER A 28 13.18 15.79 -1.05
C SER A 28 12.85 16.87 -2.08
N GLU A 29 13.15 16.65 -3.35
CA GLU A 29 12.76 17.53 -4.48
C GLU A 29 11.23 17.69 -4.57
N LEU A 30 10.51 16.69 -4.08
CA LEU A 30 9.06 16.65 -3.99
C LEU A 30 8.53 17.12 -2.63
N GLN A 31 9.37 17.79 -1.84
CA GLN A 31 9.09 18.33 -0.50
C GLN A 31 8.58 17.27 0.50
N ALA A 32 8.97 16.01 0.30
CA ALA A 32 8.58 14.89 1.14
C ALA A 32 9.77 14.31 1.91
N LYS A 33 9.52 13.89 3.15
CA LYS A 33 10.52 13.25 4.02
C LYS A 33 10.32 11.75 4.02
N ILE A 34 11.33 11.00 3.58
CA ILE A 34 11.31 9.54 3.71
C ILE A 34 11.72 9.12 5.11
N VAL A 35 10.92 8.22 5.68
CA VAL A 35 11.15 7.59 6.98
C VAL A 35 11.11 6.08 6.79
N ARG A 36 12.18 5.41 7.23
CA ARG A 36 12.34 3.96 7.10
C ARG A 36 13.06 3.38 8.31
N PRO A 37 12.92 2.09 8.59
CA PRO A 37 13.80 1.41 9.53
C PRO A 37 15.26 1.51 9.05
N ALA A 38 16.16 1.63 10.01
CA ALA A 38 17.59 1.58 9.74
C ALA A 38 17.98 0.18 9.25
N ARG A 39 18.99 0.12 8.38
CA ARG A 39 19.62 -1.15 8.03
C ARG A 39 20.57 -1.59 9.16
N ARG A 40 20.99 -2.86 9.15
CA ARG A 40 21.88 -3.41 10.19
C ARG A 40 23.26 -2.75 10.20
N ASP A 41 23.71 -2.29 9.04
CA ASP A 41 24.98 -1.63 8.78
C ASP A 41 24.93 -0.10 8.99
N GLU A 42 23.77 0.45 9.36
CA GLU A 42 23.62 1.88 9.63
C GLU A 42 23.84 2.18 11.11
N PRO A 43 24.64 3.20 11.46
CA PRO A 43 24.97 3.52 12.86
C PRO A 43 23.79 4.13 13.64
N GLN A 44 22.73 4.54 12.95
CA GLN A 44 21.60 5.25 13.53
C GLN A 44 20.47 4.28 13.88
N VAL A 45 19.90 4.41 15.09
CA VAL A 45 18.67 3.71 15.44
C VAL A 45 17.51 4.36 14.69
N GLY A 46 16.99 3.65 13.68
CA GLY A 46 15.84 4.12 12.91
C GLY A 46 14.55 4.18 13.74
N PRO A 47 13.54 4.94 13.29
CA PRO A 47 12.28 5.08 14.01
C PRO A 47 11.52 3.75 14.12
N ARG A 48 10.80 3.57 15.23
CA ARG A 48 9.92 2.41 15.43
C ARG A 48 8.66 2.52 14.58
N LEU A 49 8.72 1.96 13.38
CA LEU A 49 7.63 1.96 12.39
C LEU A 49 6.76 0.68 12.42
N SER A 50 6.90 -0.19 13.42
CA SER A 50 6.27 -1.52 13.44
C SER A 50 4.75 -1.49 13.25
N ARG A 51 4.02 -0.60 13.93
CA ARG A 51 2.56 -0.48 13.80
C ARG A 51 2.12 -0.05 12.40
N ILE A 52 2.83 0.91 11.80
CA ILE A 52 2.52 1.38 10.44
C ILE A 52 2.83 0.28 9.42
N ARG A 53 3.94 -0.43 9.59
CA ARG A 53 4.30 -1.59 8.77
C ARG A 53 3.25 -2.69 8.83
N GLN A 54 2.79 -3.05 10.03
CA GLN A 54 1.72 -4.04 10.20
C GLN A 54 0.43 -3.62 9.47
N ARG A 55 0.09 -2.32 9.48
CA ARG A 55 -1.07 -1.80 8.73
C ARG A 55 -0.88 -1.94 7.22
N VAL A 56 0.31 -1.61 6.69
CA VAL A 56 0.64 -1.80 5.27
C VAL A 56 0.62 -3.28 4.91
N GLU A 57 1.21 -4.14 5.73
CA GLU A 57 1.20 -5.60 5.55
C GLU A 57 -0.22 -6.17 5.56
N SER A 58 -1.12 -5.69 6.42
CA SER A 58 -2.55 -6.07 6.42
C SER A 58 -3.25 -5.73 5.08
N ILE A 59 -2.92 -4.59 4.47
CA ILE A 59 -3.45 -4.20 3.16
C ILE A 59 -2.90 -5.14 2.08
N PHE A 60 -1.59 -5.38 2.07
CA PHE A 60 -0.97 -6.31 1.11
C PHE A 60 -1.46 -7.75 1.26
N TRP A 61 -1.74 -8.20 2.48
CA TRP A 61 -2.39 -9.50 2.73
C TRP A 61 -3.76 -9.57 2.09
N THR A 62 -4.57 -8.51 2.20
CA THR A 62 -5.87 -8.43 1.51
C THR A 62 -5.69 -8.54 -0.01
N CYS A 63 -4.68 -7.88 -0.58
CA CYS A 63 -4.38 -7.97 -2.01
C CYS A 63 -3.98 -9.38 -2.45
N LYS A 64 -3.10 -10.03 -1.69
CA LYS A 64 -2.58 -11.35 -2.02
C LYS A 64 -3.65 -12.44 -1.92
N ASP A 65 -4.26 -12.55 -0.75
CA ASP A 65 -5.16 -13.64 -0.40
C ASP A 65 -6.58 -13.35 -0.91
N LEU A 66 -7.25 -12.38 -0.28
CA LEU A 66 -8.67 -12.10 -0.54
C LEU A 66 -8.95 -11.57 -1.95
N LEU A 67 -8.04 -10.76 -2.53
CA LEU A 67 -8.14 -10.35 -3.94
C LEU A 67 -7.43 -11.31 -4.91
N THR A 68 -6.85 -12.40 -4.40
CA THR A 68 -6.13 -13.46 -5.11
C THR A 68 -5.04 -12.97 -6.06
N LEU A 69 -4.49 -11.76 -5.86
CA LEU A 69 -3.57 -11.14 -6.83
C LEU A 69 -2.22 -11.85 -6.91
N GLU A 70 -1.85 -12.67 -5.92
CA GLU A 70 -0.65 -13.51 -5.98
C GLU A 70 -0.82 -14.72 -6.91
N ARG A 71 -2.07 -15.12 -7.21
CA ARG A 71 -2.32 -16.24 -8.13
C ARG A 71 -2.17 -15.77 -9.57
N HIS A 72 -1.56 -16.63 -10.40
CA HIS A 72 -1.51 -16.44 -11.84
C HIS A 72 -2.93 -16.40 -12.41
N GLY A 73 -3.30 -15.26 -12.98
CA GLY A 73 -4.66 -15.05 -13.52
C GLY A 73 -4.70 -14.11 -14.74
N ALA A 74 -3.54 -13.76 -15.29
CA ALA A 74 -3.43 -12.94 -16.49
C ALA A 74 -2.19 -13.39 -17.31
N ARG A 75 -2.36 -13.49 -18.62
CA ARG A 75 -1.28 -13.88 -19.56
C ARG A 75 -0.61 -12.68 -20.25
N THR A 76 -1.19 -11.48 -20.11
CA THR A 76 -0.69 -10.24 -20.68
C THR A 76 -0.67 -9.13 -19.63
N LEU A 77 0.19 -8.13 -19.82
CA LEU A 77 0.25 -6.97 -18.93
C LEU A 77 -1.05 -6.15 -18.93
N GLY A 78 -1.74 -6.08 -20.08
CA GLY A 78 -3.05 -5.43 -20.19
C GLY A 78 -4.09 -6.12 -19.30
N ASN A 79 -4.20 -7.45 -19.40
CA ASN A 79 -5.14 -8.22 -18.58
C ASN A 79 -4.78 -8.16 -17.09
N LEU A 80 -3.49 -8.09 -16.76
CA LEU A 80 -3.05 -7.91 -15.38
C LEU A 80 -3.54 -6.58 -14.80
N ARG A 81 -3.39 -5.47 -15.55
CA ARG A 81 -3.88 -4.15 -15.13
C ARG A 81 -5.38 -4.13 -14.92
N VAL A 82 -6.14 -4.67 -15.88
CA VAL A 82 -7.60 -4.75 -15.78
C VAL A 82 -8.00 -5.57 -14.56
N ARG A 83 -7.41 -6.75 -14.36
CA ARG A 83 -7.66 -7.60 -13.20
C ARG A 83 -7.40 -6.88 -11.88
N ILE A 84 -6.26 -6.19 -11.75
CA ILE A 84 -5.93 -5.42 -10.54
C ILE A 84 -6.98 -4.33 -10.30
N ALA A 85 -7.31 -3.54 -11.32
CA ALA A 85 -8.30 -2.47 -11.22
C ALA A 85 -9.69 -3.00 -10.83
N GLN A 86 -10.15 -4.08 -11.46
CA GLN A 86 -11.44 -4.71 -11.17
C GLN A 86 -11.53 -5.19 -9.71
N ARG A 87 -10.47 -5.81 -9.19
CA ARG A 87 -10.44 -6.30 -7.80
C ARG A 87 -10.43 -5.17 -6.78
N PHE A 88 -9.69 -4.09 -7.04
CA PHE A 88 -9.73 -2.91 -6.18
C PHE A 88 -11.08 -2.20 -6.24
N LEU A 89 -11.70 -2.12 -7.43
CA LEU A 89 -13.04 -1.53 -7.57
C LEU A 89 -14.09 -2.32 -6.78
N ALA A 90 -14.06 -3.65 -6.87
CA ALA A 90 -14.96 -4.51 -6.10
C ALA A 90 -14.75 -4.35 -4.58
N LEU A 91 -13.49 -4.29 -4.12
CA LEU A 91 -13.19 -4.04 -2.70
C LEU A 91 -13.70 -2.67 -2.24
N ALA A 92 -13.50 -1.62 -3.04
CA ALA A 92 -13.97 -0.28 -2.72
C ALA A 92 -15.50 -0.22 -2.64
N ALA A 93 -16.20 -0.85 -3.60
CA ALA A 93 -17.66 -0.95 -3.59
C ALA A 93 -18.18 -1.68 -2.34
N ALA A 94 -17.56 -2.81 -1.99
CA ALA A 94 -17.92 -3.57 -0.80
C ALA A 94 -17.65 -2.79 0.50
N ILE A 95 -16.54 -2.05 0.60
CA ILE A 95 -16.24 -1.18 1.75
C ILE A 95 -17.29 -0.07 1.87
N ALA A 96 -17.64 0.59 0.76
CA ALA A 96 -18.63 1.66 0.74
C ALA A 96 -20.00 1.14 1.18
N LEU A 97 -20.43 -0.01 0.65
CA LEU A 97 -21.70 -0.63 1.02
C LEU A 97 -21.70 -1.10 2.49
N ASN A 98 -20.63 -1.76 2.94
CA ASN A 98 -20.50 -2.16 4.35
C ASN A 98 -20.57 -0.95 5.29
N HIS A 99 -19.93 0.16 4.92
CA HIS A 99 -20.02 1.41 5.70
C HIS A 99 -21.45 1.92 5.80
N GLN A 100 -22.20 1.96 4.70
CA GLN A 100 -23.62 2.36 4.69
C GLN A 100 -24.49 1.42 5.54
N LEU A 101 -24.14 0.13 5.60
CA LEU A 101 -24.87 -0.89 6.36
C LEU A 101 -24.40 -1.04 7.82
N GLY A 102 -23.45 -0.21 8.29
CA GLY A 102 -22.88 -0.33 9.64
C GLY A 102 -22.08 -1.61 9.89
N ARG A 103 -21.61 -2.27 8.82
CA ARG A 103 -20.83 -3.51 8.86
C ARG A 103 -19.33 -3.24 8.86
N PRO A 104 -18.49 -4.17 9.35
CA PRO A 104 -17.04 -4.04 9.23
C PRO A 104 -16.61 -3.88 7.75
N SER A 105 -15.79 -2.88 7.43
CA SER A 105 -15.49 -2.49 6.04
C SER A 105 -15.02 -3.64 5.14
N ARG A 106 -14.21 -4.55 5.67
CA ARG A 106 -13.63 -5.69 4.94
C ARG A 106 -14.36 -7.02 5.17
N ALA A 107 -15.58 -7.00 5.72
CA ALA A 107 -16.41 -8.19 5.82
C ALA A 107 -16.98 -8.54 4.44
N LEU A 108 -16.23 -9.33 3.65
CA LEU A 108 -16.59 -9.63 2.26
C LEU A 108 -17.33 -10.95 2.06
N VAL A 109 -17.51 -11.76 3.12
CA VAL A 109 -18.23 -13.04 3.06
C VAL A 109 -19.65 -12.86 2.49
N ALA A 110 -20.29 -11.72 2.74
CA ALA A 110 -21.61 -11.40 2.20
C ALA A 110 -21.65 -11.15 0.68
N TYR A 111 -20.50 -11.09 0.00
CA TYR A 111 -20.37 -10.77 -1.42
C TYR A 111 -19.72 -11.87 -2.25
N VAL A 112 -19.43 -13.01 -1.63
CA VAL A 112 -18.92 -14.21 -2.29
C VAL A 112 -20.07 -15.21 -2.38
N ALA A 113 -20.45 -15.57 -3.60
CA ALA A 113 -21.41 -16.63 -3.90
C ALA A 113 -20.65 -17.95 -4.15
#